data_AF-A0A7C5WMT2-F1
#
_entry.id   AF-A0A7C5WMT2-F1
#
_cell.length_a   1.000
_cell.length_b   1.000
_cell.length_c   1.000
_cell.angle_alpha   90.00
_cell.angle_beta   90.00
_cell.angle_gamma   90.00
#
_symmetry.space_group_name_H-M   'P 1'
#
loop_
_entity.id
_entity.type
_entity.pdbx_description
1 polymer ?
#
loop_
_entity_poly.entity_id
_entity_poly.type
_entity_poly.pdbx_seq_one_letter_code
_entity_poly.pdbx_strand_id
1 'polypeptide(L)'
;MKARHMVIIAAGVAILGVVLASLFLRGGEKPWASKAPSKSGSQIRIATFNVDGLYDPDDDPALAGEYDDTPSDQPHLEAIASAIRAVDADILALENVESLEAVRWFNQTFLQSMGYEHIASLDVGHKRGLENAVLSRLPIT
;
A
#
# COMPACT_ATOMS: atom_id res chain seq x y z
N MET A 1 -58.17 16.58 11.66
CA MET A 1 -56.77 16.20 11.39
C MET A 1 -56.08 17.34 10.64
N LYS A 2 -55.68 18.46 11.30
CA LYS A 2 -55.62 19.74 10.56
C LYS A 2 -54.45 20.72 10.77
N ALA A 3 -53.53 20.55 11.72
CA ALA A 3 -52.33 21.41 11.76
C ALA A 3 -51.16 20.75 12.49
N ARG A 4 -51.40 20.28 13.73
CA ARG A 4 -50.35 19.65 14.57
C ARG A 4 -49.73 18.41 13.93
N HIS A 5 -50.51 17.60 13.21
CA HIS A 5 -49.98 16.42 12.52
C HIS A 5 -49.09 16.81 11.33
N MET A 6 -49.45 17.87 10.61
CA MET A 6 -48.67 18.38 9.47
C MET A 6 -47.35 18.99 9.92
N VAL A 7 -47.35 19.68 11.07
CA VAL A 7 -46.13 20.22 11.71
C VAL A 7 -45.20 19.10 12.18
N ILE A 8 -45.73 18.03 12.77
CA ILE A 8 -44.92 16.88 13.22
C ILE A 8 -44.29 16.16 12.02
N ILE A 9 -45.05 15.95 10.94
CA ILE A 9 -44.54 15.33 9.72
C ILE A 9 -43.47 16.21 9.08
N ALA A 10 -43.71 17.53 8.95
CA ALA A 10 -42.75 18.45 8.38
C ALA A 10 -41.46 18.52 9.22
N ALA A 11 -41.56 18.53 10.54
CA ALA A 11 -40.40 18.49 11.43
C ALA A 11 -39.63 17.15 11.30
N GLY A 12 -40.34 16.02 11.22
CA GLY A 12 -39.72 14.71 11.01
C GLY A 12 -38.96 14.62 9.68
N VAL A 13 -39.54 15.13 8.59
CA VAL A 13 -38.89 15.17 7.27
C VAL A 13 -37.68 16.11 7.28
N ALA A 14 -37.78 17.27 7.94
CA ALA A 14 -36.66 18.20 8.06
C ALA A 14 -35.50 17.60 8.88
N ILE A 15 -35.80 16.95 10.00
CA ILE A 15 -34.78 16.29 10.84
C ILE A 15 -34.13 15.15 10.06
N LEU A 16 -34.92 14.31 9.37
CA LEU A 16 -34.38 13.24 8.54
C LEU A 16 -33.51 13.79 7.40
N GLY A 17 -33.93 14.89 6.77
CA GLY A 17 -33.15 15.59 5.76
C GLY A 17 -31.82 16.11 6.31
N VAL A 18 -31.79 16.69 7.51
CA VAL A 18 -30.56 17.15 8.18
C VAL A 18 -29.65 15.98 8.56
N VAL A 19 -30.20 14.87 9.05
CA VAL A 19 -29.41 13.67 9.39
C VAL A 19 -28.80 13.05 8.14
N LEU A 20 -29.59 12.85 7.08
CA LEU A 20 -29.09 12.35 5.80
C LEU A 20 -28.04 13.30 5.20
N ALA A 21 -28.33 14.61 5.19
CA ALA A 21 -27.36 15.61 4.75
C ALA A 21 -26.08 15.54 5.60
N SER A 22 -26.14 15.33 6.91
CA SER A 22 -24.95 15.20 7.77
C SER A 22 -24.14 13.92 7.52
N LEU A 23 -24.78 12.84 7.05
CA LEU A 23 -24.10 11.62 6.60
C LEU A 23 -23.38 11.83 5.27
N PHE A 24 -23.91 12.67 4.37
CA PHE A 24 -23.29 13.02 3.09
C PHE A 24 -22.36 14.23 3.14
N LEU A 25 -22.53 15.13 4.11
CA LEU A 25 -21.77 16.38 4.33
C LEU A 25 -20.69 16.22 5.40
N ARG A 26 -20.59 15.06 6.07
CA ARG A 26 -19.38 14.66 6.80
C ARG A 26 -18.27 14.41 5.79
N GLY A 27 -17.69 15.52 5.33
CA GLY A 27 -16.36 15.74 4.80
C GLY A 27 -15.85 14.71 3.81
N GLY A 28 -15.81 15.08 2.52
CA GLY A 28 -14.61 15.24 1.67
C GLY A 28 -13.43 14.25 1.70
N GLU A 29 -13.21 13.51 2.77
CA GLU A 29 -12.24 12.43 2.86
C GLU A 29 -12.96 11.15 2.44
N LYS A 30 -12.81 10.80 1.17
CA LYS A 30 -12.99 9.40 0.77
C LYS A 30 -12.15 8.55 1.74
N PRO A 31 -12.57 7.34 2.14
CA PRO A 31 -11.78 6.50 3.05
C PRO A 31 -10.40 6.12 2.47
N TRP A 32 -10.15 6.47 1.22
CA TRP A 32 -8.86 6.50 0.55
C TRP A 32 -8.42 7.95 0.29
N ALA A 33 -7.26 8.32 0.83
CA ALA A 33 -6.58 9.55 0.43
C ALA A 33 -5.83 9.30 -0.88
N SER A 34 -5.95 10.20 -1.87
CA SER A 34 -5.19 10.11 -3.12
C SER A 34 -3.71 10.47 -2.96
N LYS A 35 -3.34 11.03 -1.80
CA LYS A 35 -1.99 11.41 -1.45
C LYS A 35 -1.75 11.02 0.01
N ALA A 36 -0.56 10.52 0.31
CA ALA A 36 -0.18 10.29 1.68
C ALA A 36 -0.25 11.61 2.49
N PRO A 37 -0.74 11.59 3.74
CA PRO A 37 -0.83 12.78 4.58
C PRO A 37 0.56 13.39 4.80
N SER A 38 0.66 14.65 5.21
CA SER A 38 1.94 15.19 5.66
C SER A 38 2.43 14.43 6.90
N LYS A 39 3.73 14.22 7.00
CA LYS A 39 4.38 13.56 8.14
C LYS A 39 5.10 14.61 8.98
N SER A 40 4.84 14.68 10.28
CA SER A 40 5.66 15.44 11.21
C SER A 40 6.88 14.62 11.64
N GLY A 41 7.94 15.27 12.14
CA GLY A 41 9.22 14.61 12.43
C GLY A 41 9.19 13.50 13.50
N SER A 42 8.10 13.37 14.27
CA SER A 42 7.92 12.33 15.29
C SER A 42 6.98 11.20 14.87
N GLN A 43 6.40 11.26 13.66
CA GLN A 43 5.49 10.24 13.16
C GLN A 43 6.24 9.17 12.37
N ILE A 44 5.83 7.91 12.56
CA ILE A 44 6.28 6.78 11.76
C ILE A 44 5.18 6.42 10.78
N ARG A 45 5.53 6.28 9.50
CA ARG A 45 4.64 5.74 8.47
C ARG A 45 4.98 4.29 8.16
N ILE A 46 3.97 3.44 8.24
CA ILE A 46 4.04 2.03 7.88
C ILE A 46 3.11 1.82 6.68
N ALA A 47 3.59 1.10 5.67
CA ALA A 47 2.79 0.69 4.53
C ALA A 47 2.99 -0.80 4.24
N THR A 48 1.97 -1.41 3.64
CA THR A 48 2.04 -2.75 3.06
C THR A 48 1.66 -2.65 1.60
N PHE A 49 2.35 -3.36 0.71
CA PHE A 49 2.14 -3.26 -0.73
C PHE A 49 2.49 -4.56 -1.44
N ASN A 50 1.46 -5.19 -1.99
CA ASN A 50 1.63 -6.31 -2.89
C ASN A 50 2.07 -5.78 -4.25
N VAL A 51 3.28 -6.15 -4.67
CA VAL A 51 3.91 -5.63 -5.89
C VAL A 51 3.59 -6.45 -7.15
N ASP A 52 2.69 -7.43 -7.02
CA ASP A 52 2.25 -8.30 -8.11
C ASP A 52 3.41 -9.01 -8.83
N GLY A 53 4.37 -9.49 -8.05
CA GLY A 53 5.60 -10.11 -8.56
C GLY A 53 6.71 -9.08 -8.75
N LEU A 54 7.72 -9.14 -7.90
CA LEU A 54 9.00 -8.47 -8.09
C LEU A 54 10.05 -9.55 -8.29
N TYR A 55 10.45 -9.71 -9.54
CA TYR A 55 11.50 -10.64 -10.00
C TYR A 55 12.67 -9.82 -10.51
N ASP A 56 13.88 -10.19 -10.11
CA ASP A 56 15.10 -9.52 -10.53
C ASP A 56 15.58 -10.03 -11.91
N PRO A 57 16.70 -9.51 -12.45
CA PRO A 57 17.21 -9.94 -13.76
C PRO A 57 17.89 -11.32 -13.79
N ASP A 58 18.16 -11.93 -12.62
CA ASP A 58 18.88 -13.19 -12.50
C ASP A 58 17.89 -14.36 -12.38
N ASP A 59 17.92 -15.27 -13.36
CA ASP A 59 17.02 -16.44 -13.45
C ASP A 59 17.26 -17.44 -12.31
N ASP A 60 16.20 -17.84 -11.60
CA ASP A 60 16.16 -18.97 -10.66
C ASP A 60 15.77 -20.28 -11.38
N PRO A 61 16.74 -21.13 -11.76
CA PRO A 61 16.46 -22.36 -12.47
C PRO A 61 15.63 -23.37 -11.66
N ALA A 62 15.45 -23.17 -10.35
CA ALA A 62 14.60 -24.01 -9.51
C ALA A 62 13.09 -23.77 -9.74
N LEU A 63 12.72 -22.61 -10.29
CA LEU A 63 11.32 -22.21 -10.52
C LEU A 63 10.86 -22.43 -11.98
N ALA A 64 11.77 -22.82 -12.86
CA ALA A 64 11.49 -23.08 -14.28
C ALA A 64 10.27 -24.00 -14.50
N GLY A 65 9.34 -23.58 -15.38
CA GLY A 65 8.15 -24.35 -15.77
C GLY A 65 6.83 -23.64 -15.52
N GLU A 66 5.99 -24.17 -14.61
CA GLU A 66 4.67 -23.57 -14.31
C GLU A 66 4.79 -22.24 -13.54
N TYR A 67 5.89 -22.06 -12.80
CA TYR A 67 6.12 -20.92 -11.91
C TYR A 67 7.37 -20.11 -12.27
N ASP A 68 7.70 -20.10 -13.58
CA ASP A 68 8.84 -19.40 -14.16
C ASP A 68 8.89 -17.93 -13.72
N ASP A 69 10.04 -17.53 -13.21
CA ASP A 69 10.38 -16.24 -12.62
C ASP A 69 10.90 -15.27 -13.68
N THR A 70 10.12 -15.09 -14.76
CA THR A 70 10.49 -14.15 -15.81
C THR A 70 10.76 -12.76 -15.23
N PRO A 71 11.93 -12.14 -15.53
CA PRO A 71 12.29 -10.83 -15.01
C PRO A 71 11.19 -9.79 -15.20
N SER A 72 10.96 -8.99 -14.17
CA SER A 72 9.96 -7.93 -14.20
C SER A 72 10.30 -6.91 -15.28
N ASP A 73 9.30 -6.48 -16.05
CA ASP A 73 9.53 -5.46 -17.07
C ASP A 73 9.80 -4.08 -16.46
N GLN A 74 10.51 -3.24 -17.22
CA GLN A 74 10.91 -1.92 -16.75
C GLN A 74 9.71 -1.03 -16.37
N PRO A 75 8.60 -0.96 -17.15
CA PRO A 75 7.42 -0.18 -16.76
C PRO A 75 6.81 -0.60 -15.42
N HIS A 76 6.74 -1.90 -15.13
CA HIS A 76 6.24 -2.43 -13.86
C HIS A 76 7.11 -2.00 -12.69
N LEU A 77 8.42 -2.17 -12.81
CA LEU A 77 9.40 -1.74 -11.79
C LEU A 77 9.30 -0.24 -11.49
N GLU A 78 9.17 0.59 -12.53
CA GLU A 78 8.98 2.03 -12.40
C GLU A 78 7.65 2.39 -11.72
N ALA A 79 6.58 1.65 -12.03
CA ALA A 79 5.27 1.84 -11.42
C ALA A 79 5.29 1.52 -9.92
N ILE A 80 5.90 0.39 -9.53
CA ILE A 80 6.12 -0.01 -8.12
C ILE A 80 6.91 1.10 -7.40
N ALA A 81 8.04 1.52 -7.98
CA ALA A 81 8.89 2.52 -7.36
C ALA A 81 8.19 3.88 -7.21
N SER A 82 7.39 4.27 -8.21
CA SER A 82 6.58 5.50 -8.16
C SER A 82 5.55 5.44 -7.03
N ALA A 83 4.84 4.33 -6.88
CA ALA A 83 3.88 4.13 -5.80
C ALA A 83 4.54 4.20 -4.41
N ILE A 84 5.67 3.52 -4.24
CA ILE A 84 6.44 3.54 -2.97
C ILE A 84 6.91 4.96 -2.63
N ARG A 85 7.47 5.70 -3.60
CA ARG A 85 7.90 7.09 -3.40
C ARG A 85 6.74 8.02 -3.06
N ALA A 86 5.56 7.80 -3.64
CA ALA A 86 4.36 8.59 -3.35
C ALA A 86 3.85 8.38 -1.92
N VAL A 87 4.02 7.17 -1.38
CA VAL A 87 3.65 6.83 0.01
C VAL A 87 4.69 7.32 1.01
N ASP A 88 5.98 7.30 0.66
CA ASP A 88 7.10 7.73 1.53
C ASP A 88 7.04 7.10 2.93
N ALA A 89 6.94 5.77 2.97
CA ALA A 89 6.92 5.02 4.22
C ALA A 89 8.30 5.01 4.91
N ASP A 90 8.30 4.89 6.24
CA ASP A 90 9.52 4.63 7.01
C ASP A 90 9.76 3.12 7.16
N ILE A 91 8.66 2.34 7.13
CA ILE A 91 8.65 0.89 7.13
C ILE A 91 7.70 0.44 6.02
N LEU A 92 8.20 -0.37 5.10
CA LEU A 92 7.46 -0.90 3.97
C LEU A 92 7.50 -2.43 4.01
N ALA A 93 6.34 -3.05 4.20
CA ALA A 93 6.18 -4.48 3.98
C ALA A 93 5.77 -4.72 2.53
N LEU A 94 6.47 -5.61 1.84
CA LEU A 94 6.19 -6.03 0.48
C LEU A 94 5.71 -7.47 0.48
N GLU A 95 4.69 -7.75 -0.33
CA GLU A 95 4.25 -9.10 -0.64
C GLU A 95 4.48 -9.41 -2.13
N ASN A 96 4.67 -10.69 -2.45
CA ASN A 96 4.95 -11.17 -3.82
C ASN A 96 6.28 -10.65 -4.35
N VAL A 97 7.33 -10.77 -3.55
CA VAL A 97 8.72 -10.57 -3.98
C VAL A 97 9.38 -11.93 -4.18
N GLU A 98 10.33 -12.03 -5.09
CA GLU A 98 11.05 -13.29 -5.37
C GLU A 98 11.98 -13.70 -4.21
N SER A 99 12.83 -12.79 -3.76
CA SER A 99 13.88 -13.11 -2.79
C SER A 99 14.38 -11.87 -2.04
N LEU A 100 15.24 -12.08 -1.03
CA LEU A 100 15.96 -10.99 -0.38
C LEU A 100 16.86 -10.23 -1.37
N GLU A 101 17.51 -10.95 -2.27
CA GLU A 101 18.39 -10.46 -3.31
C GLU A 101 17.64 -9.53 -4.27
N ALA A 102 16.48 -9.97 -4.76
CA ALA A 102 15.61 -9.17 -5.63
C ALA A 102 15.17 -7.86 -4.94
N VAL A 103 14.80 -7.93 -3.66
CA VAL A 103 14.43 -6.73 -2.89
C VAL A 103 15.63 -5.79 -2.69
N ARG A 104 16.83 -6.32 -2.45
CA ARG A 104 18.06 -5.51 -2.32
C ARG A 104 18.42 -4.84 -3.64
N TRP A 105 18.37 -5.58 -4.74
CA TRP A 105 18.59 -5.07 -6.08
C TRP A 105 17.60 -3.95 -6.42
N PHE A 106 16.31 -4.19 -6.17
CA PHE A 106 15.26 -3.20 -6.41
C PHE A 106 15.46 -1.94 -5.57
N ASN A 107 15.80 -2.09 -4.29
CA ASN A 107 16.09 -0.97 -3.41
C ASN A 107 17.28 -0.15 -3.92
N GLN A 108 18.38 -0.79 -4.31
CA GLN A 108 19.57 -0.12 -4.83
C GLN A 108 19.34 0.56 -6.18
N THR A 109 18.51 -0.03 -7.03
CA THR A 109 18.28 0.45 -8.41
C THR A 109 17.22 1.55 -8.45
N PHE A 110 16.13 1.41 -7.70
CA PHE A 110 14.97 2.29 -7.80
C PHE A 110 14.72 3.14 -6.55
N LEU A 111 15.11 2.69 -5.36
CA LEU A 111 14.73 3.35 -4.10
C LEU A 111 15.92 3.93 -3.32
N GLN A 112 17.12 4.00 -3.91
CA GLN A 112 18.37 4.34 -3.22
C GLN A 112 18.29 5.63 -2.38
N SER A 113 17.60 6.66 -2.88
CA SER A 113 17.45 7.94 -2.19
C SER A 113 16.45 7.93 -1.03
N MET A 114 15.71 6.84 -0.84
CA MET A 114 14.70 6.72 0.20
C MET A 114 15.24 6.27 1.56
N GLY A 115 16.51 5.84 1.65
CA GLY A 115 17.17 5.55 2.93
C GLY A 115 16.72 4.24 3.63
N TYR A 116 16.20 3.27 2.89
CA TYR A 116 15.94 1.95 3.43
C TYR A 116 17.25 1.17 3.60
N GLU A 117 17.78 1.16 4.82
CA GLU A 117 19.06 0.52 5.17
C GLU A 117 18.88 -0.87 5.75
N HIS A 118 17.72 -1.16 6.34
CA HIS A 118 17.42 -2.44 6.95
C HIS A 118 16.42 -3.21 6.09
N ILE A 119 16.82 -4.40 5.62
CA ILE A 119 16.01 -5.24 4.73
C ILE A 119 16.02 -6.66 5.27
N ALA A 120 14.84 -7.25 5.41
CA ALA A 120 14.64 -8.65 5.73
C ALA A 120 13.63 -9.26 4.75
N SER A 121 13.85 -10.50 4.35
CA SER A 121 12.88 -11.32 3.61
C SER A 121 12.76 -12.67 4.29
N LEU A 122 11.59 -13.30 4.17
CA LEU A 122 11.34 -14.62 4.73
C LEU A 122 10.76 -15.54 3.67
N ASP A 123 11.56 -16.53 3.28
CA ASP A 123 11.08 -17.71 2.56
C ASP A 123 10.16 -18.53 3.48
N VAL A 124 8.93 -18.73 3.04
CA VAL A 124 7.93 -19.57 3.73
C VAL A 124 7.59 -20.84 2.95
N GLY A 125 8.36 -21.17 1.90
CA GLY A 125 8.15 -22.32 1.02
C GLY A 125 6.89 -22.18 0.18
N HIS A 126 6.55 -20.95 -0.26
CA HIS A 126 5.40 -20.74 -1.11
C HIS A 126 5.63 -21.42 -2.47
N LYS A 127 4.63 -22.13 -3.00
CA LYS A 127 4.77 -22.93 -4.23
C LYS A 127 5.22 -22.16 -5.49
N ARG A 128 5.04 -20.83 -5.49
CA ARG A 128 5.46 -19.93 -6.58
C ARG A 128 6.85 -19.32 -6.36
N GLY A 129 7.58 -19.72 -5.32
CA GLY A 129 8.85 -19.09 -4.95
C GLY A 129 8.72 -17.64 -4.45
N LEU A 130 7.51 -17.21 -4.06
CA LEU A 130 7.26 -15.83 -3.65
C LEU A 130 7.29 -15.67 -2.12
N GLU A 131 7.93 -14.61 -1.69
CA GLU A 131 8.18 -14.25 -0.31
C GLU A 131 7.46 -12.95 0.10
N ASN A 132 7.58 -12.64 1.38
CA ASN A 132 7.29 -11.32 1.93
C ASN A 132 8.59 -10.71 2.47
N ALA A 133 8.76 -9.40 2.25
CA ALA A 133 9.92 -8.66 2.71
C ALA A 133 9.53 -7.40 3.48
N VAL A 134 10.46 -6.89 4.27
CA VAL A 134 10.35 -5.61 4.97
C VAL A 134 11.58 -4.77 4.63
N LEU A 135 11.34 -3.53 4.19
CA LEU A 135 12.34 -2.47 4.05
C LEU A 135 12.09 -1.42 5.14
N SER A 136 13.14 -0.99 5.83
CA SER A 136 13.02 -0.01 6.90
C SER A 136 14.17 0.99 6.94
N ARG A 137 13.82 2.25 7.26
CA ARG A 137 14.76 3.32 7.63
C ARG A 137 15.18 3.24 9.09
N LEU A 138 14.48 2.41 9.86
CA LEU A 138 14.70 2.20 11.29
C LEU A 138 15.25 0.79 11.50
N PRO A 139 16.09 0.55 12.51
CA PRO A 139 16.57 -0.79 12.81
C PRO A 139 15.42 -1.77 13.05
N ILE A 140 15.46 -2.90 12.36
CA ILE A 140 14.62 -4.07 12.61
C ILE A 140 15.55 -5.19 13.13
N THR A 141 15.21 -5.74 14.31
CA THR A 141 15.98 -6.78 15.03
C THR A 141 15.25 -8.10 15.03
#